data_AF-A0A4U1FR70-F1
#
_entry.id   AF-A0A4U1FR70-F1
#
_cell.length_a   1.000
_cell.length_b   1.000
_cell.length_c   1.000
_cell.angle_alpha   90.00
_cell.angle_beta   90.00
_cell.angle_gamma   90.00
#
_symmetry.space_group_name_H-M   'P 1'
#
loop_
_entity.id
_entity.type
_entity.pdbx_description
1 polymer ?
#
loop_
_entity_poly.entity_id
_entity_poly.type
_entity_poly.pdbx_seq_one_letter_code
_entity_poly.pdbx_strand_id
1 'polypeptide(L)'
;MESPSHTRGLGRLRGVFNWVLSYRRDSDIFVPYGRLEPREGPAPPLPAKSRVAAWVVSNFQERQRRVQLYRQLAPHLQVDVFGRATKQPLCADCLLPTVARYLFYLSFENSQHRDYITEKFWRNALLAGTVPVVLGPSRGTYEAFAPPDAFVHVDDFGSAHELAAFLAGMNESRYRRYFAWRDRLRVRLFGDWRERFCAICARYPHLPRGQAYQDLEGWFQT
;
A
#
# COMPACT_ATOMS: atom_id res chain seq x y z
N MET A 1 7.14 8.08 -6.85
CA MET A 1 8.07 8.00 -5.71
C MET A 1 8.42 6.54 -5.50
N GLU A 2 9.51 6.25 -4.82
CA GLU A 2 10.01 4.88 -4.64
C GLU A 2 10.71 4.78 -3.29
N SER A 3 10.78 3.58 -2.73
CA SER A 3 11.39 3.26 -1.44
C SER A 3 12.91 3.44 -1.39
N PRO A 4 13.52 3.51 -0.19
CA PRO A 4 14.97 3.55 -0.01
C PRO A 4 15.70 2.39 -0.67
N SER A 5 15.21 1.15 -0.53
CA SER A 5 15.84 -0.03 -1.14
C SER A 5 15.91 0.00 -2.67
N HIS A 6 15.10 0.86 -3.30
CA HIS A 6 15.01 1.01 -4.75
C HIS A 6 15.44 2.40 -5.23
N THR A 7 15.98 3.25 -4.35
CA THR A 7 16.53 4.57 -4.66
C THR A 7 18.03 4.54 -4.40
N ARG A 8 18.84 4.96 -5.39
CA ARG A 8 20.32 4.87 -5.31
C ARG A 8 20.96 6.24 -5.44
N GLY A 9 22.15 6.38 -4.86
CA GLY A 9 23.02 7.54 -5.08
C GLY A 9 22.65 8.78 -4.27
N LEU A 10 21.81 8.67 -3.24
CA LEU A 10 21.43 9.79 -2.38
C LEU A 10 22.62 10.34 -1.58
N GLY A 11 23.60 9.49 -1.22
CA GLY A 11 24.82 9.94 -0.55
C GLY A 11 25.65 10.96 -1.36
N ARG A 12 25.52 10.95 -2.69
CA ARG A 12 26.18 11.93 -3.58
C ARG A 12 25.49 13.31 -3.57
N LEU A 13 24.33 13.41 -2.94
CA LEU A 13 23.49 14.61 -2.89
C LEU A 13 23.51 15.27 -1.51
N ARG A 14 24.51 14.93 -0.68
CA ARG A 14 24.76 15.55 0.63
C ARG A 14 24.81 17.07 0.51
N GLY A 15 23.99 17.75 1.30
CA GLY A 15 23.95 19.21 1.37
C GLY A 15 23.36 19.90 0.13
N VAL A 16 22.87 19.16 -0.86
CA VAL A 16 22.34 19.72 -2.12
C VAL A 16 20.89 20.18 -1.96
N PHE A 17 20.06 19.40 -1.27
CA PHE A 17 18.62 19.67 -1.17
C PHE A 17 18.24 20.26 0.18
N ASN A 18 17.49 21.35 0.14
CA ASN A 18 16.89 21.98 1.32
C ASN A 18 15.60 21.25 1.75
N TRP A 19 14.82 20.74 0.79
CA TRP A 19 13.51 20.15 1.04
C TRP A 19 13.33 18.82 0.33
N VAL A 20 12.53 17.95 0.94
CA VAL A 20 12.13 16.67 0.36
C VAL A 20 10.63 16.59 0.19
N LEU A 21 10.20 16.22 -1.03
CA LEU A 21 8.84 15.81 -1.34
C LEU A 21 8.79 14.28 -1.41
N SER A 22 8.12 13.64 -0.46
CA SER A 22 8.09 12.17 -0.37
C SER A 22 6.77 11.65 0.21
N TYR A 23 6.61 10.32 0.22
CA TYR A 23 5.52 9.63 0.90
C TYR A 23 5.72 9.54 2.42
N ARG A 24 6.87 9.94 2.95
CA ARG A 24 7.12 9.91 4.40
C ARG A 24 6.42 11.08 5.09
N ARG A 25 5.77 10.83 6.23
CA ARG A 25 5.04 11.88 6.97
C ARG A 25 5.96 12.95 7.54
N ASP A 26 7.23 12.63 7.74
CA ASP A 26 8.26 13.53 8.22
C ASP A 26 9.07 14.22 7.11
N SER A 27 8.65 14.10 5.84
CA SER A 27 9.23 14.92 4.77
C SER A 27 8.66 16.34 4.81
N ASP A 28 9.43 17.32 4.34
CA ASP A 28 9.02 18.72 4.30
C ASP A 28 7.68 18.92 3.58
N ILE A 29 7.48 18.14 2.49
CA ILE A 29 6.26 18.15 1.67
C ILE A 29 5.75 16.72 1.56
N PHE A 30 4.85 16.34 2.48
CA PHE A 30 4.26 15.00 2.50
C PHE A 30 3.22 14.82 1.39
N VAL A 31 3.45 13.81 0.55
CA VAL A 31 2.59 13.45 -0.58
C VAL A 31 2.35 11.93 -0.56
N PRO A 32 1.25 11.42 -0.02
CA PRO A 32 0.99 9.98 -0.01
C PRO A 32 0.56 9.46 -1.39
N TYR A 33 0.44 8.14 -1.52
CA TYR A 33 -0.16 7.51 -2.71
C TYR A 33 -1.69 7.58 -2.67
N GLY A 34 -2.27 7.57 -1.47
CA GLY A 34 -3.67 7.77 -1.21
C GLY A 34 -3.92 8.15 0.24
N ARG A 35 -5.16 8.55 0.54
CA ARG A 35 -5.64 8.77 1.91
C ARG A 35 -7.09 8.38 2.01
N LEU A 36 -7.55 8.18 3.24
CA LEU A 36 -8.98 8.20 3.54
C LEU A 36 -9.41 9.63 3.81
N GLU A 37 -10.53 10.04 3.22
CA GLU A 37 -11.17 11.32 3.49
C GLU A 37 -12.66 11.12 3.80
N PRO A 38 -13.31 12.08 4.49
CA PRO A 38 -14.73 12.01 4.78
C PRO A 38 -15.55 11.73 3.51
N ARG A 39 -16.53 10.85 3.64
CA ARG A 39 -17.51 10.54 2.60
C ARG A 39 -18.76 11.40 2.81
N GLU A 40 -19.26 11.93 1.70
CA GLU A 40 -20.62 12.45 1.60
C GLU A 40 -21.52 11.40 0.94
N GLY A 41 -22.71 11.18 1.51
CA GLY A 41 -23.69 10.21 1.00
C GLY A 41 -23.36 8.74 1.34
N PRO A 42 -24.20 7.80 0.88
CA PRO A 42 -24.06 6.39 1.21
C PRO A 42 -22.82 5.75 0.55
N ALA A 43 -22.27 4.72 1.20
CA ALA A 43 -21.22 3.91 0.61
C ALA A 43 -21.77 3.11 -0.59
N PRO A 44 -21.02 3.03 -1.71
CA PRO A 44 -21.39 2.13 -2.80
C PRO A 44 -21.43 0.68 -2.31
N PRO A 45 -22.31 -0.17 -2.87
CA PRO A 45 -22.36 -1.58 -2.52
C PRO A 45 -21.01 -2.26 -2.78
N LEU A 46 -20.69 -3.25 -1.96
CA LEU A 46 -19.48 -4.05 -2.16
C LEU A 46 -19.64 -4.92 -3.42
N PRO A 47 -18.60 -5.05 -4.26
CA PRO A 47 -18.62 -5.98 -5.37
C PRO A 47 -18.83 -7.43 -4.89
N ALA A 48 -19.55 -8.22 -5.68
CA ALA A 48 -19.71 -9.64 -5.43
C ALA A 48 -18.35 -10.36 -5.46
N LYS A 49 -18.14 -11.25 -4.50
CA LYS A 49 -16.89 -11.99 -4.31
C LYS A 49 -17.08 -13.43 -4.77
N SER A 50 -16.17 -13.91 -5.63
CA SER A 50 -16.21 -15.27 -6.17
C SER A 50 -14.87 -15.99 -6.12
N ARG A 51 -13.83 -15.32 -5.62
CA ARG A 51 -12.47 -15.86 -5.49
C ARG A 51 -11.84 -15.47 -4.17
N VAL A 52 -10.85 -16.25 -3.73
CA VAL A 52 -10.23 -16.11 -2.40
C VAL A 52 -9.24 -14.96 -2.37
N ALA A 53 -8.07 -15.11 -2.99
CA ALA A 53 -7.01 -14.12 -2.95
C ALA A 53 -6.40 -13.85 -4.33
N ALA A 54 -6.03 -12.60 -4.59
CA ALA A 54 -5.29 -12.21 -5.78
C ALA A 54 -3.97 -11.50 -5.42
N TRP A 55 -2.98 -11.64 -6.30
CA TRP A 55 -1.76 -10.86 -6.24
C TRP A 55 -1.36 -10.38 -7.63
N VAL A 56 -1.21 -9.07 -7.81
CA VAL A 56 -0.74 -8.48 -9.07
C VAL A 56 0.70 -8.02 -8.89
N VAL A 57 1.65 -8.71 -9.52
CA VAL A 57 3.09 -8.49 -9.31
C VAL A 57 3.86 -8.52 -10.63
N SER A 58 4.73 -7.51 -10.81
CA SER A 58 5.62 -7.43 -11.98
C SER A 58 7.08 -7.70 -11.65
N ASN A 59 7.55 -7.29 -10.47
CA ASN A 59 8.92 -7.52 -10.04
C ASN A 59 8.94 -8.71 -9.07
N PHE A 60 9.38 -9.88 -9.55
CA PHE A 60 9.36 -11.12 -8.78
C PHE A 60 10.80 -11.59 -8.57
N GLN A 61 11.46 -11.03 -7.55
CA GLN A 61 12.82 -11.41 -7.19
C GLN A 61 12.79 -12.31 -5.95
N GLU A 62 13.40 -13.49 -6.03
CA GLU A 62 13.38 -14.52 -4.96
C GLU A 62 13.89 -14.03 -3.60
N ARG A 63 14.82 -13.07 -3.62
CA ARG A 63 15.35 -12.44 -2.41
C ARG A 63 14.38 -11.48 -1.71
N GLN A 64 13.27 -11.11 -2.36
CA GLN A 64 12.30 -10.18 -1.76
C GLN A 64 11.44 -10.92 -0.74
N ARG A 65 11.28 -10.32 0.45
CA ARG A 65 10.41 -10.80 1.53
C ARG A 65 9.02 -11.20 1.04
N ARG A 66 8.41 -10.41 0.14
CA ARG A 66 7.08 -10.69 -0.43
C ARG A 66 7.01 -11.97 -1.25
N VAL A 67 8.08 -12.31 -1.98
CA VAL A 67 8.14 -13.53 -2.80
C VAL A 67 8.33 -14.74 -1.90
N GLN A 68 9.20 -14.62 -0.89
CA GLN A 68 9.41 -15.65 0.13
C GLN A 68 8.12 -15.94 0.90
N LEU A 69 7.43 -14.90 1.38
CA LEU A 69 6.15 -15.05 2.07
C LEU A 69 5.08 -15.66 1.16
N TYR A 70 4.96 -15.20 -0.09
CA TYR A 70 4.03 -15.80 -1.05
C TYR A 70 4.30 -17.30 -1.25
N ARG A 71 5.56 -17.72 -1.39
CA ARG A 71 5.92 -19.14 -1.55
C ARG A 71 5.55 -19.99 -0.33
N GLN A 72 5.62 -19.42 0.88
CA GLN A 72 5.17 -20.09 2.09
C GLN A 72 3.63 -20.12 2.21
N LEU A 73 2.95 -19.11 1.67
CA LEU A 73 1.48 -18.98 1.74
C LEU A 73 0.76 -19.83 0.69
N ALA A 74 1.30 -19.90 -0.53
CA ALA A 74 0.67 -20.53 -1.70
C ALA A 74 0.27 -22.02 -1.51
N PRO A 75 1.01 -22.85 -0.75
CA PRO A 75 0.59 -24.22 -0.45
C PRO A 75 -0.66 -24.32 0.43
N HIS A 76 -1.01 -23.25 1.16
CA HIS A 76 -2.08 -23.24 2.15
C HIS A 76 -3.27 -22.36 1.76
N LEU A 77 -3.14 -21.52 0.73
CA LEU A 77 -4.17 -20.60 0.28
C LEU A 77 -4.15 -20.47 -1.24
N GLN A 78 -5.31 -20.60 -1.88
CA GLN A 78 -5.43 -20.32 -3.31
C GLN A 78 -5.23 -18.83 -3.58
N VAL A 79 -4.12 -18.49 -4.25
CA VAL A 79 -3.79 -17.14 -4.67
C VAL A 79 -3.61 -17.10 -6.17
N ASP A 80 -4.49 -16.37 -6.86
CA ASP A 80 -4.36 -16.13 -8.30
C ASP A 80 -3.35 -15.00 -8.54
N VAL A 81 -2.29 -15.29 -9.31
CA VAL A 81 -1.19 -14.35 -9.54
C VAL A 81 -1.19 -13.80 -10.97
N PHE A 82 -1.28 -12.48 -11.06
CA PHE A 82 -1.27 -11.72 -12.30
C PHE A 82 -0.02 -10.86 -12.42
N GLY A 83 0.24 -10.36 -13.64
CA GLY A 83 1.30 -9.43 -13.95
C GLY A 83 2.44 -10.05 -14.76
N ARG A 84 3.51 -9.28 -14.93
CA ARG A 84 4.68 -9.71 -15.73
C ARG A 84 5.37 -10.95 -15.16
N ALA A 85 5.27 -11.17 -13.85
CA ALA A 85 5.85 -12.33 -13.18
C ALA A 85 5.28 -13.67 -13.69
N THR A 86 3.99 -13.69 -14.05
CA THR A 86 3.28 -14.89 -14.49
C THR A 86 2.89 -14.84 -15.97
N LYS A 87 3.42 -13.87 -16.74
CA LYS A 87 3.03 -13.60 -18.14
C LYS A 87 1.52 -13.40 -18.32
N GLN A 88 0.83 -12.93 -17.28
CA GLN A 88 -0.60 -12.60 -17.29
C GLN A 88 -0.81 -11.12 -16.94
N PRO A 89 -0.32 -10.19 -17.77
CA PRO A 89 -0.49 -8.76 -17.49
C PRO A 89 -1.97 -8.38 -17.50
N LEU A 90 -2.37 -7.51 -16.56
CA LEU A 90 -3.68 -6.87 -16.59
C LEU A 90 -3.55 -5.54 -17.33
N CYS A 91 -4.54 -5.22 -18.17
CA CYS A 91 -4.67 -3.88 -18.73
C CYS A 91 -4.94 -2.86 -17.60
N ALA A 92 -4.68 -1.57 -17.86
CA ALA A 92 -4.83 -0.53 -16.84
C ALA A 92 -6.24 -0.48 -16.22
N ASP A 93 -7.26 -0.62 -17.07
CA ASP A 93 -8.68 -0.59 -16.68
C ASP A 93 -9.20 -1.96 -16.20
N CYS A 94 -8.45 -3.03 -16.46
CA CYS A 94 -8.80 -4.39 -16.06
C CYS A 94 -8.51 -4.66 -14.58
N LEU A 95 -7.60 -3.89 -13.96
CA LEU A 95 -7.10 -4.18 -12.62
C LEU A 95 -8.21 -4.15 -11.57
N LEU A 96 -8.95 -3.04 -11.46
CA LEU A 96 -9.97 -2.90 -10.42
C LEU A 96 -11.12 -3.91 -10.60
N PRO A 97 -11.71 -4.10 -11.80
CA PRO A 97 -12.74 -5.13 -12.01
C PRO A 97 -12.24 -6.54 -11.71
N THR A 98 -10.96 -6.83 -12.02
CA THR A 98 -10.37 -8.14 -11.73
C THR A 98 -10.25 -8.37 -10.22
N VAL A 99 -9.63 -7.43 -9.50
CA VAL A 99 -9.37 -7.55 -8.06
C VAL A 99 -10.66 -7.48 -7.24
N ALA A 100 -11.67 -6.74 -7.72
CA ALA A 100 -12.96 -6.62 -7.05
C ALA A 100 -13.67 -7.97 -6.83
N ARG A 101 -13.36 -9.00 -7.62
CA ARG A 101 -13.94 -10.35 -7.48
C ARG A 101 -13.34 -11.18 -6.35
N TYR A 102 -12.24 -10.73 -5.74
CA TYR A 102 -11.53 -11.44 -4.68
C TYR A 102 -11.91 -10.92 -3.30
N LEU A 103 -11.95 -11.82 -2.31
CA LEU A 103 -12.07 -11.45 -0.89
C LEU A 103 -10.83 -10.68 -0.43
N PHE A 104 -9.65 -11.18 -0.80
CA PHE A 104 -8.37 -10.65 -0.36
C PHE A 104 -7.49 -10.23 -1.54
N TYR A 105 -6.72 -9.17 -1.33
CA TYR A 105 -5.66 -8.78 -2.24
C TYR A 105 -4.35 -8.71 -1.48
N LEU A 106 -3.32 -9.39 -1.97
CA LEU A 106 -1.98 -9.34 -1.38
C LEU A 106 -1.33 -7.99 -1.72
N SER A 107 -1.53 -7.00 -0.86
CA SER A 107 -0.95 -5.65 -0.94
C SER A 107 0.52 -5.65 -0.49
N PHE A 108 1.33 -6.54 -1.05
CA PHE A 108 2.72 -6.71 -0.64
C PHE A 108 3.66 -5.71 -1.32
N GLU A 109 4.24 -4.83 -0.52
CA GLU A 109 5.23 -3.86 -0.96
C GLU A 109 6.54 -4.52 -1.37
N ASN A 110 7.26 -3.86 -2.29
CA ASN A 110 8.54 -4.38 -2.81
C ASN A 110 9.67 -4.35 -1.77
N SER A 111 9.47 -3.61 -0.67
CA SER A 111 10.39 -3.40 0.43
C SER A 111 9.62 -2.90 1.66
N GLN A 112 10.20 -3.04 2.85
CA GLN A 112 9.57 -2.73 4.14
C GLN A 112 10.22 -1.46 4.68
N HIS A 113 9.62 -0.31 4.40
CA HIS A 113 10.12 1.00 4.84
C HIS A 113 9.03 1.81 5.49
N ARG A 114 9.41 2.65 6.46
CA ARG A 114 8.50 3.54 7.17
C ARG A 114 7.63 4.34 6.19
N ASP A 115 6.33 4.36 6.47
CA ASP A 115 5.28 5.06 5.71
C ASP A 115 5.15 4.65 4.22
N TYR A 116 5.89 3.65 3.73
CA TYR A 116 5.84 3.22 2.33
C TYR A 116 4.60 2.37 2.05
N ILE A 117 3.47 3.04 1.85
CA ILE A 117 2.15 2.45 1.56
C ILE A 117 1.67 2.98 0.21
N THR A 118 1.65 2.11 -0.80
CA THR A 118 1.56 2.51 -2.22
C THR A 118 0.19 2.24 -2.85
N GLU A 119 0.12 2.31 -4.19
CA GLU A 119 -1.06 1.95 -4.97
C GLU A 119 -1.58 0.54 -4.66
N LYS A 120 -0.74 -0.38 -4.17
CA LYS A 120 -1.14 -1.75 -3.82
C LYS A 120 -2.16 -1.78 -2.70
N PHE A 121 -2.02 -0.90 -1.72
CA PHE A 121 -2.98 -0.75 -0.63
C PHE A 121 -4.17 0.12 -1.07
N TRP A 122 -3.88 1.31 -1.58
CA TRP A 122 -4.90 2.33 -1.85
C TRP A 122 -5.77 2.01 -3.07
N ARG A 123 -5.13 1.87 -4.25
CA ARG A 123 -5.84 1.68 -5.52
C ARG A 123 -6.25 0.23 -5.70
N ASN A 124 -5.32 -0.70 -5.55
CA ASN A 124 -5.56 -2.08 -5.97
C ASN A 124 -6.46 -2.83 -4.99
N ALA A 125 -6.42 -2.53 -3.69
CA ALA A 125 -7.25 -3.20 -2.67
C ALA A 125 -8.44 -2.35 -2.22
N LEU A 126 -8.21 -1.26 -1.49
CA LEU A 126 -9.30 -0.51 -0.85
C LEU A 126 -10.28 0.07 -1.88
N LEU A 127 -9.77 0.69 -2.95
CA LEU A 127 -10.63 1.22 -4.02
C LEU A 127 -11.33 0.12 -4.83
N ALA A 128 -10.73 -1.06 -4.98
CA ALA A 128 -11.38 -2.22 -5.61
C ALA A 128 -12.46 -2.87 -4.71
N GLY A 129 -12.60 -2.43 -3.45
CA GLY A 129 -13.55 -3.02 -2.49
C GLY A 129 -13.12 -4.39 -1.99
N THR A 130 -11.83 -4.63 -1.85
CA THR A 130 -11.22 -5.90 -1.42
C THR A 130 -10.39 -5.66 -0.16
N VAL A 131 -10.34 -6.64 0.75
CA VAL A 131 -9.56 -6.50 1.99
C VAL A 131 -8.07 -6.65 1.68
N PRO A 132 -7.23 -5.64 1.95
CA PRO A 132 -5.80 -5.76 1.77
C PRO A 132 -5.17 -6.67 2.84
N VAL A 133 -4.37 -7.63 2.39
CA VAL A 133 -3.41 -8.36 3.22
C VAL A 133 -2.05 -7.72 3.01
N VAL A 134 -1.53 -7.04 4.03
CA VAL A 134 -0.42 -6.09 3.87
C VAL A 134 0.90 -6.64 4.38
N LEU A 135 1.95 -6.42 3.58
CA LEU A 135 3.35 -6.58 3.96
C LEU A 135 4.08 -5.32 3.49
N GLY A 136 4.60 -4.52 4.43
CA GLY A 136 5.20 -3.21 4.13
C GLY A 136 5.80 -2.60 5.41
N PRO A 137 5.43 -1.37 5.80
CA PRO A 137 5.80 -0.85 7.11
C PRO A 137 5.11 -1.62 8.25
N SER A 138 5.44 -1.27 9.49
CA SER A 138 4.82 -1.86 10.69
C SER A 138 3.29 -1.70 10.72
N ARG A 139 2.60 -2.57 11.47
CA ARG A 139 1.16 -2.45 11.71
C ARG A 139 0.75 -1.07 12.21
N GLY A 140 1.45 -0.53 13.21
CA GLY A 140 1.16 0.81 13.75
C GLY A 140 1.35 1.92 12.72
N THR A 141 2.21 1.73 11.71
CA THR A 141 2.31 2.65 10.58
C THR A 141 1.05 2.61 9.72
N TYR A 142 0.53 1.43 9.37
CA TYR A 142 -0.74 1.33 8.63
C TYR A 142 -1.91 1.94 9.41
N GLU A 143 -1.97 1.70 10.72
CA GLU A 143 -3.02 2.24 11.60
C GLU A 143 -3.02 3.77 11.68
N ALA A 144 -1.87 4.41 11.41
CA ALA A 144 -1.79 5.86 11.31
C ALA A 144 -2.43 6.43 10.03
N PHE A 145 -2.76 5.59 9.03
CA PHE A 145 -3.37 6.00 7.76
C PHE A 145 -4.76 5.41 7.51
N ALA A 146 -5.07 4.28 8.12
CA ALA A 146 -6.32 3.56 7.94
C ALA A 146 -6.78 2.92 9.26
N PRO A 147 -8.09 2.73 9.47
CA PRO A 147 -8.60 2.01 10.63
C PRO A 147 -7.95 0.63 10.80
N PRO A 148 -7.70 0.18 12.04
CA PRO A 148 -7.01 -1.08 12.32
C PRO A 148 -7.77 -2.31 11.83
N ASP A 149 -9.08 -2.16 11.60
CA ASP A 149 -9.97 -3.15 11.05
C ASP A 149 -10.19 -2.99 9.54
N ALA A 150 -9.44 -2.14 8.82
CA ALA A 150 -9.55 -2.02 7.36
C ALA A 150 -8.62 -2.98 6.58
N PHE A 151 -7.74 -3.70 7.26
CA PHE A 151 -6.70 -4.54 6.65
C PHE A 151 -6.29 -5.72 7.54
N VAL A 152 -5.63 -6.71 6.93
CA VAL A 152 -4.98 -7.83 7.63
C VAL A 152 -3.47 -7.64 7.54
N HIS A 153 -2.77 -7.56 8.68
CA HIS A 153 -1.32 -7.42 8.68
C HIS A 153 -0.67 -8.80 8.76
N VAL A 154 0.35 -9.08 7.94
CA VAL A 154 0.99 -10.40 7.92
C VAL A 154 1.70 -10.73 9.24
N ASP A 155 2.22 -9.72 9.93
CA ASP A 155 2.89 -9.88 11.23
C ASP A 155 1.90 -10.07 12.41
N ASP A 156 0.58 -10.11 12.17
CA ASP A 156 -0.39 -10.54 13.19
C ASP A 156 -0.35 -12.05 13.45
N PHE A 157 0.40 -12.80 12.63
CA PHE A 157 0.42 -14.26 12.61
C PHE A 157 1.84 -14.78 12.82
N GLY A 158 1.96 -15.90 13.54
CA GLY A 158 3.25 -16.55 13.78
C GLY A 158 3.80 -17.28 12.56
N SER A 159 2.94 -17.60 11.57
CA SER A 159 3.34 -18.30 10.36
C SER A 159 2.44 -18.01 9.15
N ALA A 160 2.94 -18.30 7.94
CA ALA A 160 2.15 -18.25 6.72
C ALA A 160 0.97 -19.25 6.74
N HIS A 161 1.12 -20.37 7.46
CA HIS A 161 0.05 -21.34 7.66
C HIS A 161 -1.09 -20.77 8.50
N GLU A 162 -0.77 -20.08 9.61
CA GLU A 162 -1.77 -19.39 10.44
C GLU A 162 -2.48 -18.27 9.65
N LEU A 163 -1.73 -17.47 8.90
CA LEU A 163 -2.31 -16.46 8.01
C LEU A 163 -3.26 -17.11 6.99
N ALA A 164 -2.85 -18.20 6.33
CA ALA A 164 -3.71 -18.91 5.38
C ALA A 164 -4.98 -19.45 6.04
N ALA A 165 -4.86 -20.10 7.20
CA ALA A 165 -6.00 -20.63 7.95
C ALA A 165 -6.98 -19.52 8.35
N PHE A 166 -6.47 -18.37 8.78
CA PHE A 166 -7.28 -17.19 9.10
C PHE A 166 -8.04 -16.68 7.88
N LEU A 167 -7.38 -16.55 6.73
CA LEU A 167 -7.99 -16.04 5.51
C LEU A 167 -9.01 -17.04 4.93
N ALA A 168 -8.68 -18.33 4.92
CA ALA A 168 -9.55 -19.39 4.43
C ALA A 168 -10.77 -19.61 5.34
N GLY A 169 -10.61 -19.43 6.66
CA GLY A 169 -11.69 -19.52 7.65
C GLY A 169 -12.54 -18.25 7.76
N MET A 170 -12.35 -17.25 6.89
CA MET A 170 -13.08 -15.99 6.95
C MET A 170 -14.56 -16.20 6.58
N ASN A 171 -15.45 -16.01 7.55
CA ASN A 171 -16.89 -15.98 7.29
C ASN A 171 -17.36 -14.60 6.79
N GLU A 172 -18.57 -14.57 6.23
CA GLU A 172 -19.11 -13.35 5.60
C GLU A 172 -19.31 -12.19 6.61
N SER A 173 -19.79 -12.47 7.82
CA SER A 173 -20.05 -11.41 8.81
C SER A 173 -18.75 -10.74 9.28
N ARG A 174 -17.70 -11.53 9.55
CA ARG A 174 -16.37 -11.02 9.89
C ARG A 174 -15.74 -10.30 8.71
N TYR A 175 -15.87 -10.85 7.50
CA TYR A 175 -15.38 -10.20 6.28
C TYR A 175 -15.99 -8.81 6.09
N ARG A 176 -17.30 -8.68 6.26
CA ARG A 176 -18.02 -7.39 6.12
C ARG A 176 -17.54 -6.34 7.11
N ARG A 177 -17.08 -6.73 8.31
CA ARG A 177 -16.53 -5.78 9.30
C ARG A 177 -15.32 -5.01 8.77
N TYR A 178 -14.53 -5.59 7.86
CA TYR A 178 -13.39 -4.90 7.25
C TYR A 178 -13.77 -3.67 6.40
N PHE A 179 -15.06 -3.46 6.16
CA PHE A 179 -15.60 -2.42 5.32
C PHE A 179 -16.39 -1.36 6.10
N ALA A 180 -16.49 -1.47 7.43
CA ALA A 180 -17.23 -0.52 8.26
C ALA A 180 -16.75 0.94 8.09
N TRP A 181 -15.46 1.14 7.82
CA TRP A 181 -14.90 2.45 7.54
C TRP A 181 -15.53 3.15 6.32
N ARG A 182 -16.09 2.41 5.36
CA ARG A 182 -16.65 2.96 4.11
C ARG A 182 -17.88 3.82 4.34
N ASP A 183 -18.58 3.62 5.45
CA ASP A 183 -19.77 4.39 5.81
C ASP A 183 -19.45 5.85 6.06
N ARG A 184 -18.21 6.14 6.50
CA ARG A 184 -17.76 7.49 6.86
C ARG A 184 -16.63 8.00 5.98
N LEU A 185 -15.92 7.11 5.29
CA LEU A 185 -14.69 7.44 4.58
C LEU A 185 -14.70 6.90 3.14
N ARG A 186 -13.93 7.56 2.28
CA ARG A 186 -13.64 7.13 0.91
C ARG A 186 -12.15 7.24 0.61
N VAL A 187 -11.68 6.42 -0.33
CA VAL A 187 -10.31 6.49 -0.82
C VAL A 187 -10.16 7.67 -1.77
N ARG A 188 -9.19 8.55 -1.48
CA ARG A 188 -8.69 9.58 -2.39
C ARG A 188 -7.30 9.17 -2.85
N LEU A 189 -7.10 9.06 -4.16
CA LEU A 189 -5.79 8.77 -4.75
C LEU A 189 -5.09 10.06 -5.18
N PHE A 190 -3.76 10.08 -5.08
CA PHE A 190 -2.92 11.15 -5.62
C PHE A 190 -2.20 10.65 -6.87
N GLY A 191 -2.94 10.43 -7.95
CA GLY A 191 -2.40 9.85 -9.19
C GLY A 191 -1.67 10.85 -10.09
N ASP A 192 -2.05 12.13 -10.01
CA ASP A 192 -1.58 13.19 -10.91
C ASP A 192 -0.39 13.95 -10.30
N TRP A 193 0.73 14.03 -11.04
CA TRP A 193 1.89 14.82 -10.63
C TRP A 193 1.59 16.30 -10.46
N ARG A 194 0.62 16.86 -11.20
CA ARG A 194 0.18 18.25 -11.03
C ARG A 194 -0.36 18.49 -9.63
N GLU A 195 -1.23 17.60 -9.13
CA GLU A 195 -1.77 17.67 -7.77
C GLU A 195 -0.65 17.54 -6.72
N ARG A 196 0.30 16.63 -6.95
CA ARG A 196 1.47 16.45 -6.06
C ARG A 196 2.34 17.69 -5.99
N PHE A 197 2.58 18.37 -7.12
CA PHE A 197 3.34 19.63 -7.13
C PHE A 197 2.56 20.80 -6.55
N CYS A 198 1.23 20.82 -6.64
CA CYS A 198 0.40 21.81 -5.95
C CYS A 198 0.60 21.76 -4.42
N ALA A 199 0.95 20.60 -3.85
CA ALA A 199 1.29 20.50 -2.42
C ALA A 199 2.52 21.35 -2.04
N ILE A 200 3.43 21.60 -2.99
CA ILE A 200 4.56 22.51 -2.80
C ILE A 200 4.04 23.92 -2.53
N CYS A 201 3.11 24.41 -3.37
CA CYS A 201 2.56 25.76 -3.24
C CYS A 201 1.90 25.97 -1.87
N ALA A 202 1.15 24.97 -1.39
CA ALA A 202 0.50 25.03 -0.08
C ALA A 202 1.50 25.04 1.09
N ARG A 203 2.69 24.43 0.92
CA ARG A 203 3.67 24.31 1.99
C ARG A 203 4.74 25.39 1.96
N TYR A 204 5.06 25.92 0.78
CA TYR A 204 6.18 26.84 0.52
C TYR A 204 6.32 28.01 1.51
N PRO A 205 5.24 28.69 1.94
CA PRO A 205 5.36 29.78 2.92
C PRO A 205 5.92 29.33 4.28
N HIS A 206 5.76 28.06 4.62
CA HIS A 206 6.15 27.48 5.91
C HIS A 206 7.40 26.61 5.82
N LEU A 207 8.02 26.51 4.64
CA LEU A 207 9.21 25.70 4.46
C LEU A 207 10.44 26.38 5.09
N PRO A 208 11.26 25.63 5.85
CA PRO A 208 12.47 26.14 6.49
C PRO A 208 13.49 26.63 5.44
N ARG A 209 14.02 27.84 5.63
CA ARG A 209 14.88 28.52 4.63
C ARG A 209 16.38 28.29 4.81
N GLY A 210 16.81 27.88 6.01
CA GLY A 210 18.23 27.73 6.37
C GLY A 210 18.70 26.28 6.54
N GLN A 211 17.92 25.29 6.11
CA GLN A 211 18.27 23.88 6.27
C GLN A 211 18.83 23.28 4.97
N ALA A 212 19.67 22.25 5.11
CA ALA A 212 20.05 21.36 4.02
C ALA A 212 20.22 19.95 4.58
N TYR A 213 19.77 18.94 3.84
CA TYR A 213 19.92 17.55 4.24
C TYR A 213 21.38 17.10 4.07
N GLN A 214 22.14 17.10 5.16
CA GLN A 214 23.53 16.64 5.19
C GLN A 214 23.64 15.12 5.03
N ASP A 215 22.61 14.40 5.46
CA ASP A 215 22.50 12.95 5.27
C ASP A 215 21.10 12.59 4.76
N LEU A 216 20.84 12.92 3.50
CA LEU A 216 19.58 12.59 2.85
C LEU A 216 19.38 11.07 2.73
N GLU A 217 20.48 10.32 2.52
CA GLU A 217 20.44 8.87 2.42
C GLU A 217 20.09 8.23 3.76
N GLY A 218 20.81 8.61 4.83
CA GLY A 218 20.52 8.15 6.19
C GLY A 218 19.12 8.54 6.64
N TRP A 219 18.71 9.80 6.43
CA TRP A 219 17.33 10.23 6.68
C TRP A 219 16.36 9.31 5.98
N PHE A 220 16.53 9.01 4.68
CA PHE A 220 15.54 8.24 3.94
C PHE A 220 15.45 6.78 4.39
N GLN A 221 16.55 6.22 4.91
CA GLN A 221 16.63 4.84 5.39
C GLN A 221 16.04 4.59 6.79
N THR A 222 15.75 5.65 7.57
CA THR A 222 15.17 5.52 8.93
C THR A 222 13.72 5.07 8.95
#